data_AF-A0A926Y9E2-F1
#
_entry.id   AF-A0A926Y9E2-F1
#
_cell.length_a   1.000
_cell.length_b   1.000
_cell.length_c   1.000
_cell.angle_alpha   90.00
_cell.angle_beta   90.00
_cell.angle_gamma   90.00
#
_symmetry.space_group_name_H-M   'P 1'
#
loop_
_entity.id
_entity.type
_entity.pdbx_description
1 polymer ?
#
loop_
_entity_poly.entity_id
_entity_poly.type
_entity_poly.pdbx_seq_one_letter_code
_entity_poly.pdbx_strand_id
1 'polypeptide(L)'
;MSGQTGSLKKTLTRFSTNMLVRTILLPSVFTSIPEDQASLYNSVISLLQNLEKNGVILIDDNNFIKTAMSEGVDKWPLKFRKPALVLLEQLKKKNRLVELSLNSKIEANCIAAPCHNCIRMAKVYLPPAIIASDKCNQCANKQLTSVSTVDVVDVAEYSISKFFNVHLNQRDRLILNSEWKQDKFEQEILIPLFRDAKHIKIYDRWIGRSFSNPPHIGQIGDNYKLTLEWILDVFIRKSRLGIKGIFEVCSGLDTLSISKAKIPIPIFVASIRQFESDIRTAYSFPNFKVTIKKETQRDQMLHQRYLITNQVAVSIDRGFDLLLDKRTSPYPRRVRDVTIAYCSEPGKIEKAVRSLPDLP
;
A
#
# COMPACT_ATOMS: atom_id res chain seq x y z
N MET A 1 25.35 31.72 3.10
CA MET A 1 23.88 31.52 3.21
C MET A 1 23.54 30.08 3.62
N SER A 2 24.05 29.62 4.77
CA SER A 2 24.04 28.20 5.20
C SER A 2 23.20 27.94 6.48
N GLY A 3 22.39 28.91 6.92
CA GLY A 3 21.71 28.85 8.22
C GLY A 3 20.30 28.22 8.22
N GLN A 4 19.57 28.22 7.10
CA GLN A 4 18.16 27.80 7.08
C GLN A 4 17.94 26.32 6.75
N THR A 5 18.89 25.63 6.10
CA THR A 5 18.76 24.20 5.75
C THR A 5 19.00 23.27 6.94
N GLY A 6 19.70 23.73 7.99
CA GLY A 6 19.95 22.95 9.20
C GLY A 6 18.72 22.79 10.10
N SER A 7 17.87 23.82 10.20
CA SER A 7 16.66 23.80 11.03
C SER A 7 15.55 22.92 10.42
N LEU A 8 15.40 22.93 9.10
CA LEU A 8 14.46 22.04 8.39
C LEU A 8 14.88 20.56 8.51
N LYS A 9 16.19 20.26 8.46
CA LYS A 9 16.71 18.89 8.63
C LYS A 9 16.46 18.29 10.02
N LYS A 10 16.45 19.12 11.08
CA LYS A 10 16.21 18.65 12.46
C LYS A 10 14.73 18.37 12.78
N THR A 11 13.79 19.01 12.07
CA THR A 11 12.36 18.73 12.22
C THR A 11 11.89 17.59 11.30
N LEU A 12 12.60 17.32 10.20
CA LEU A 12 12.23 16.29 9.21
C LEU A 12 12.79 14.88 9.49
N THR A 13 13.67 14.72 10.47
CA THR A 13 14.33 13.43 10.78
C THR A 13 13.50 12.51 11.70
N ARG A 14 12.22 12.81 11.96
CA ARG A 14 11.34 12.03 12.84
C ARG A 14 10.21 11.24 12.16
N PHE A 15 10.30 10.99 10.86
CA PHE A 15 9.20 10.36 10.12
C PHE A 15 9.56 8.96 9.59
N SER A 16 9.24 7.95 10.40
CA SER A 16 9.03 6.52 10.06
C SER A 16 7.58 6.21 10.51
N THR A 17 6.72 5.36 9.92
CA THR A 17 6.91 4.18 9.02
C THR A 17 5.62 3.89 8.19
N ASN A 18 5.74 3.17 7.07
CA ASN A 18 4.71 2.44 6.28
C ASN A 18 3.52 3.18 5.63
N MET A 19 3.34 3.00 4.31
CA MET A 19 2.15 3.47 3.56
C MET A 19 0.86 2.73 3.91
N LEU A 20 0.97 1.46 4.34
CA LEU A 20 -0.12 0.67 4.92
C LEU A 20 0.38 -0.07 6.15
N VAL A 21 -0.35 0.03 7.25
CA VAL A 21 -0.01 -0.63 8.51
C VAL A 21 -0.98 -1.77 8.81
N ARG A 22 -0.42 -2.94 9.11
CA ARG A 22 -1.19 -4.08 9.61
C ARG A 22 -1.48 -3.93 11.10
N THR A 23 -2.65 -4.34 11.53
CA THR A 23 -3.00 -4.48 12.94
C THR A 23 -4.00 -5.61 13.13
N ILE A 24 -4.25 -5.97 14.38
CA ILE A 24 -5.28 -6.92 14.80
C ILE A 24 -6.17 -6.20 15.80
N LEU A 25 -7.49 -6.36 15.67
CA LEU A 25 -8.45 -5.85 16.65
C LEU A 25 -9.01 -7.03 17.43
N LEU A 26 -8.82 -7.06 18.76
CA LEU A 26 -9.50 -8.04 19.60
C LEU A 26 -11.01 -7.77 19.60
N PRO A 27 -11.86 -8.82 19.74
CA PRO A 27 -13.30 -8.65 19.89
C PRO A 27 -13.69 -7.67 20.99
N SER A 28 -12.91 -7.60 22.08
CA SER A 28 -13.11 -6.68 23.19
C SER A 28 -13.20 -5.21 22.78
N VAL A 29 -12.56 -4.83 21.67
CA VAL A 29 -12.68 -3.48 21.09
C VAL A 29 -14.14 -3.11 20.81
N PHE A 30 -14.98 -4.12 20.50
CA PHE A 30 -16.39 -3.93 20.20
C PHE A 30 -17.31 -4.39 21.33
N THR A 31 -16.91 -5.35 22.16
CA THR A 31 -17.80 -5.94 23.16
C THR A 31 -17.65 -5.37 24.56
N SER A 32 -16.54 -4.70 24.88
CA SER A 32 -16.21 -4.27 26.25
C SER A 32 -16.52 -2.79 26.53
N ILE A 33 -17.39 -2.16 25.73
CA ILE A 33 -17.74 -0.74 25.88
C ILE A 33 -19.00 -0.62 26.75
N PRO A 34 -18.95 0.04 27.92
CA PRO A 34 -20.13 0.33 28.72
C PRO A 34 -21.10 1.25 27.97
N GLU A 35 -22.41 1.03 28.12
CA GLU A 35 -23.45 1.79 27.39
C GLU A 35 -23.42 3.29 27.68
N ASP A 36 -22.99 3.68 28.88
CA ASP A 36 -22.89 5.05 29.37
C ASP A 36 -21.60 5.77 28.90
N GLN A 37 -20.64 5.07 28.29
CA GLN A 37 -19.35 5.63 27.89
C GLN A 37 -19.30 6.00 26.40
N ALA A 38 -20.04 7.05 26.04
CA ALA A 38 -20.07 7.61 24.68
C ALA A 38 -18.67 7.90 24.09
N SER A 39 -17.70 8.30 24.91
CA SER A 39 -16.32 8.58 24.48
C SER A 39 -15.62 7.35 23.89
N LEU A 40 -15.81 6.16 24.47
CA LEU A 40 -15.18 4.94 23.99
C LEU A 40 -15.75 4.49 22.64
N TYR A 41 -17.07 4.59 22.42
CA TYR A 41 -17.66 4.35 21.10
C TYR A 41 -17.05 5.28 20.04
N ASN A 42 -16.87 6.56 20.37
CA ASN A 42 -16.24 7.53 19.47
C ASN A 42 -14.75 7.20 19.22
N SER A 43 -14.02 6.69 20.21
CA SER A 43 -12.64 6.22 20.02
C SER A 43 -12.57 5.05 19.03
N VAL A 44 -13.46 4.06 19.15
CA VAL A 44 -13.49 2.94 18.19
C VAL A 44 -13.89 3.40 16.79
N ILE A 45 -14.89 4.28 16.67
CA ILE A 45 -15.27 4.87 15.37
C ILE A 45 -14.09 5.61 14.74
N SER A 46 -13.36 6.41 15.54
CA SER A 46 -12.19 7.14 15.09
C SER A 46 -11.04 6.21 14.69
N LEU A 47 -10.84 5.11 15.41
CA LEU A 47 -9.89 4.05 15.04
C LEU A 47 -10.26 3.46 13.68
N LEU A 48 -11.52 3.05 13.47
CA LEU A 48 -11.99 2.49 12.21
C LEU A 48 -11.81 3.47 11.04
N GLN A 49 -12.09 4.76 11.23
CA GLN A 49 -11.85 5.81 10.23
C GLN A 49 -10.36 5.95 9.86
N ASN A 50 -9.46 5.82 10.84
CA ASN A 50 -8.03 5.85 10.56
C ASN A 50 -7.58 4.60 9.81
N LEU A 51 -8.06 3.41 10.22
CA LEU A 51 -7.78 2.16 9.54
C LEU A 51 -8.33 2.12 8.11
N GLU A 52 -9.45 2.79 7.84
CA GLU A 52 -10.00 2.92 6.49
C GLU A 52 -9.02 3.60 5.52
N LYS A 53 -8.23 4.56 6.04
CA LYS A 53 -7.29 5.38 5.27
C LYS A 53 -5.99 4.66 5.00
N ASN A 54 -5.33 4.12 6.03
CA ASN A 54 -3.99 3.52 5.92
C ASN A 54 -3.79 2.24 6.74
N GLY A 55 -4.86 1.61 7.22
CA GLY A 55 -4.81 0.36 7.97
C GLY A 55 -5.18 -0.88 7.17
N VAL A 56 -4.70 -2.02 7.64
CA VAL A 56 -5.10 -3.38 7.25
C VAL A 56 -5.38 -4.16 8.53
N ILE A 57 -6.57 -4.73 8.66
CA ILE A 57 -6.98 -5.56 9.80
C ILE A 57 -6.79 -7.02 9.41
N LEU A 58 -5.95 -7.72 10.17
CA LEU A 58 -5.75 -9.15 10.01
C LEU A 58 -6.87 -9.91 10.70
N ILE A 59 -7.50 -10.83 9.98
CA ILE A 59 -8.59 -11.69 10.47
C ILE A 59 -8.30 -13.15 10.15
N ASP A 60 -8.93 -14.06 10.89
CA ASP A 60 -8.84 -15.50 10.61
C ASP A 60 -9.67 -15.88 9.39
N ASP A 61 -9.24 -16.94 8.70
CA ASP A 61 -9.91 -17.51 7.52
C ASP A 61 -11.21 -18.27 7.84
N ASN A 62 -11.48 -18.55 9.13
CA ASN A 62 -12.70 -19.21 9.59
C ASN A 62 -13.81 -18.22 9.99
N ASN A 63 -13.61 -16.92 9.73
CA ASN A 63 -14.53 -15.82 10.04
C ASN A 63 -14.85 -15.59 11.53
N PHE A 64 -14.16 -16.23 12.49
CA PHE A 64 -14.48 -16.08 13.91
C PHE A 64 -14.35 -14.63 14.40
N ILE A 65 -13.26 -13.96 14.04
CA ILE A 65 -12.99 -12.57 14.45
C ILE A 65 -13.98 -11.63 13.78
N LYS A 66 -14.23 -11.81 12.48
CA LYS A 66 -15.17 -10.97 11.72
C LYS A 66 -16.60 -11.07 12.26
N THR A 67 -17.05 -12.28 12.60
CA THR A 67 -18.35 -12.50 13.24
C THR A 67 -18.41 -11.82 14.60
N ALA A 68 -17.39 -12.03 15.45
CA ALA A 68 -17.33 -11.41 16.78
C ALA A 68 -17.32 -9.87 16.74
N MET A 69 -16.64 -9.27 15.75
CA MET A 69 -16.67 -7.82 15.53
C MET A 69 -18.09 -7.33 15.20
N SER A 70 -18.77 -8.04 14.29
CA SER A 70 -20.12 -7.67 13.83
C SER A 70 -21.14 -7.80 14.96
N GLU A 71 -21.16 -8.94 15.65
CA GLU A 71 -22.02 -9.20 16.80
C GLU A 71 -21.78 -8.21 17.95
N GLY A 72 -20.53 -7.79 18.15
CA GLY A 72 -20.18 -6.76 19.13
C GLY A 72 -20.81 -5.41 18.79
N VAL A 73 -20.67 -4.96 17.53
CA VAL A 73 -21.26 -3.70 17.07
C VAL A 73 -22.79 -3.74 17.09
N ASP A 74 -23.41 -4.89 16.79
CA ASP A 74 -24.87 -5.05 16.79
C ASP A 74 -25.50 -4.85 18.17
N LYS A 75 -24.71 -4.90 19.26
CA LYS A 75 -25.17 -4.61 20.61
C LYS A 75 -25.05 -3.13 20.98
N TRP A 76 -24.39 -2.30 20.16
CA TRP A 76 -24.17 -0.89 20.48
C TRP A 76 -25.45 -0.05 20.39
N PRO A 77 -25.53 1.09 21.11
CA PRO A 77 -26.61 2.06 20.92
C PRO A 77 -26.72 2.51 19.45
N LEU A 78 -27.95 2.72 18.97
CA LEU A 78 -28.25 2.97 17.55
C LEU A 78 -27.44 4.13 16.93
N LYS A 79 -27.18 5.18 17.73
CA LYS A 79 -26.39 6.35 17.34
C LYS A 79 -24.96 6.00 16.92
N PHE A 80 -24.33 5.03 17.56
CA PHE A 80 -22.94 4.61 17.28
C PHE A 80 -22.86 3.38 16.37
N ARG A 81 -23.86 2.50 16.45
CA ARG A 81 -23.96 1.27 15.64
C ARG A 81 -23.92 1.57 14.14
N LYS A 82 -24.78 2.48 13.65
CA LYS A 82 -24.88 2.79 12.22
C LYS A 82 -23.54 3.29 11.65
N PRO A 83 -22.87 4.31 12.23
CA PRO A 83 -21.55 4.73 11.77
C PRO A 83 -20.52 3.60 11.75
N ALA A 84 -20.46 2.77 12.79
CA ALA A 84 -19.50 1.67 12.88
C ALA A 84 -19.71 0.62 11.78
N LEU A 85 -20.96 0.21 11.53
CA LEU A 85 -21.29 -0.75 10.46
C LEU A 85 -20.93 -0.20 9.07
N VAL A 86 -21.18 1.10 8.82
CA VAL A 86 -20.78 1.75 7.57
C VAL A 86 -19.27 1.69 7.37
N LEU A 87 -18.49 1.96 8.41
CA LEU A 87 -17.04 1.91 8.38
C LEU A 87 -16.51 0.48 8.16
N LEU A 88 -17.10 -0.53 8.82
CA LEU A 88 -16.74 -1.93 8.60
C LEU A 88 -17.01 -2.38 7.15
N GLU A 89 -18.13 -1.96 6.57
CA GLU A 89 -18.43 -2.23 5.16
C GLU A 89 -17.48 -1.48 4.21
N GLN A 90 -17.07 -0.25 4.54
CA GLN A 90 -16.06 0.48 3.76
C GLN A 90 -14.69 -0.21 3.82
N LEU A 91 -14.26 -0.66 5.00
CA LEU A 91 -13.03 -1.45 5.19
C LEU A 91 -13.05 -2.70 4.33
N LYS A 92 -14.19 -3.42 4.31
CA LYS A 92 -14.38 -4.61 3.46
C LYS A 92 -14.32 -4.27 1.97
N LYS A 93 -15.05 -3.24 1.51
CA LYS A 93 -15.04 -2.79 0.10
C LYS A 93 -13.64 -2.37 -0.37
N LYS A 94 -12.84 -1.79 0.52
CA LYS A 94 -11.44 -1.39 0.30
C LYS A 94 -10.45 -2.54 0.53
N ASN A 95 -10.89 -3.79 0.70
CA ASN A 95 -10.05 -4.95 0.97
C ASN A 95 -9.06 -4.75 2.15
N ARG A 96 -9.50 -4.03 3.19
CA ARG A 96 -8.70 -3.79 4.41
C ARG A 96 -8.76 -4.96 5.38
N LEU A 97 -9.73 -5.86 5.23
CA LEU A 97 -9.81 -7.09 6.01
C LEU A 97 -9.03 -8.18 5.27
N VAL A 98 -7.92 -8.65 5.86
CA VAL A 98 -7.03 -9.62 5.24
C VAL A 98 -7.11 -10.94 6.00
N GLU A 99 -7.66 -11.94 5.33
CA GLU A 99 -7.83 -13.30 5.85
C GLU A 99 -6.51 -14.06 5.82
N LEU A 100 -6.17 -14.68 6.95
CA LEU A 100 -4.93 -15.41 7.18
C LEU A 100 -5.20 -16.76 7.83
N SER A 101 -4.62 -17.80 7.27
CA SER A 101 -4.68 -19.16 7.80
C SER A 101 -3.71 -19.34 8.96
N LEU A 102 -4.21 -19.86 10.07
CA LEU A 102 -3.41 -20.10 11.27
C LEU A 102 -3.01 -21.57 11.39
N ASN A 103 -1.72 -21.83 11.56
CA ASN A 103 -1.23 -23.18 11.88
C ASN A 103 -1.62 -23.55 13.32
N SER A 104 -2.31 -24.68 13.51
CA SER A 104 -2.85 -25.19 14.79
C SER A 104 -1.81 -25.38 15.91
N LYS A 105 -0.51 -25.39 15.58
CA LYS A 105 0.58 -25.66 16.53
C LYS A 105 0.99 -24.49 17.43
N ILE A 106 0.44 -23.30 17.25
CA ILE A 106 0.85 -22.11 18.01
C ILE A 106 -0.07 -21.93 19.20
N GLU A 107 0.49 -22.00 20.40
CA GLU A 107 -0.25 -21.87 21.63
C GLU A 107 -0.64 -20.42 21.94
N ALA A 108 -1.90 -20.19 22.27
CA ALA A 108 -2.36 -19.01 23.01
C ALA A 108 -3.40 -19.43 24.06
N ASN A 109 -3.36 -18.73 25.19
CA ASN A 109 -4.14 -19.07 26.38
C ASN A 109 -5.23 -18.01 26.59
N CYS A 110 -6.41 -18.24 26.02
CA CYS A 110 -7.61 -17.45 26.28
C CYS A 110 -8.85 -18.33 26.17
N ILE A 111 -9.85 -18.10 27.03
CA ILE A 111 -11.12 -18.85 27.02
C ILE A 111 -11.91 -18.56 25.74
N ALA A 112 -11.83 -17.33 25.23
CA ALA A 112 -12.52 -16.93 24.01
C ALA A 112 -11.72 -17.32 22.74
N ALA A 113 -12.29 -18.21 21.92
CA ALA A 113 -11.68 -18.67 20.67
C ALA A 113 -11.27 -17.53 19.71
N PRO A 114 -12.06 -16.46 19.49
CA PRO A 114 -11.62 -15.36 18.63
C PRO A 114 -10.39 -14.61 19.19
N CYS A 115 -10.27 -14.49 20.51
CA CYS A 115 -9.09 -13.91 21.15
C CYS A 115 -7.85 -14.80 20.98
N HIS A 116 -8.01 -16.13 21.07
CA HIS A 116 -6.94 -17.09 20.79
C HIS A 116 -6.37 -16.86 19.37
N ASN A 117 -7.25 -16.75 18.36
CA ASN A 117 -6.82 -16.51 16.98
C ASN A 117 -6.10 -15.16 16.81
N CYS A 118 -6.56 -14.11 17.48
CA CYS A 118 -5.90 -12.80 17.48
C CYS A 118 -4.45 -12.88 18.00
N ILE A 119 -4.25 -13.53 19.14
CA ILE A 119 -2.91 -13.67 19.74
C ILE A 119 -2.00 -14.54 18.86
N ARG A 120 -2.51 -15.63 18.29
CA ARG A 120 -1.74 -16.47 17.35
C ARG A 120 -1.32 -15.69 16.12
N MET A 121 -2.22 -14.91 15.52
CA MET A 121 -1.87 -14.04 14.39
C MET A 121 -0.79 -13.03 14.76
N ALA A 122 -0.87 -12.43 15.95
CA ALA A 122 0.15 -11.49 16.42
C ALA A 122 1.54 -12.16 16.51
N LYS A 123 1.62 -13.38 17.03
CA LYS A 123 2.88 -14.15 17.13
C LYS A 123 3.46 -14.54 15.77
N VAL A 124 2.63 -14.84 14.78
CA VAL A 124 3.07 -15.29 13.44
C VAL A 124 3.42 -14.13 12.53
N TYR A 125 2.52 -13.16 12.43
CA TYR A 125 2.58 -12.13 11.40
C TYR A 125 3.20 -10.83 11.88
N LEU A 126 3.46 -10.73 13.19
CA LEU A 126 4.20 -9.64 13.84
C LEU A 126 3.73 -8.25 13.36
N PRO A 127 2.42 -7.94 13.45
CA PRO A 127 1.96 -6.58 13.14
C PRO A 127 2.53 -5.58 14.15
N PRO A 128 2.75 -4.31 13.79
CA PRO A 128 3.27 -3.32 14.73
C PRO A 128 2.44 -3.15 16.00
N ALA A 129 1.13 -3.39 15.93
CA ALA A 129 0.29 -3.39 17.12
C ALA A 129 -0.92 -4.32 17.03
N ILE A 130 -1.40 -4.70 18.21
CA ILE A 130 -2.70 -5.32 18.45
C ILE A 130 -3.52 -4.42 19.37
N ILE A 131 -4.76 -4.13 18.98
CA ILE A 131 -5.65 -3.24 19.72
C ILE A 131 -6.64 -4.07 20.53
N ALA A 132 -6.75 -3.76 21.82
CA ALA A 132 -7.64 -4.41 22.76
C ALA A 132 -8.37 -3.38 23.63
N SER A 133 -9.24 -3.84 24.52
CA SER A 133 -9.92 -3.00 25.50
C SER A 133 -9.97 -3.73 26.83
N ASP A 134 -9.93 -2.98 27.93
CA ASP A 134 -10.19 -3.49 29.29
C ASP A 134 -9.29 -4.70 29.64
N LYS A 135 -9.80 -5.72 30.34
CA LYS A 135 -9.05 -6.91 30.77
C LYS A 135 -8.39 -7.67 29.61
N CYS A 136 -8.93 -7.55 28.39
CA CYS A 136 -8.32 -8.16 27.22
C CYS A 136 -6.99 -7.48 26.83
N ASN A 137 -6.81 -6.20 27.12
CA ASN A 137 -5.51 -5.53 26.95
C ASN A 137 -4.44 -6.16 27.86
N GLN A 138 -4.74 -6.33 29.15
CA GLN A 138 -3.82 -6.97 30.09
C GLN A 138 -3.52 -8.44 29.72
N CYS A 139 -4.54 -9.17 29.26
CA CYS A 139 -4.41 -10.54 28.79
C CYS A 139 -3.51 -10.63 27.55
N ALA A 140 -3.71 -9.77 26.55
CA ALA A 140 -2.89 -9.71 25.36
C ALA A 140 -1.44 -9.33 25.68
N ASN A 141 -1.25 -8.34 26.56
CA ASN A 141 0.07 -7.92 27.05
C ASN A 141 0.84 -9.11 27.64
N LYS A 142 0.25 -9.85 28.58
CA LYS A 142 0.89 -11.02 29.21
C LYS A 142 1.28 -12.11 28.20
N GLN A 143 0.48 -12.30 27.15
CA GLN A 143 0.72 -13.36 26.16
C GLN A 143 1.71 -12.96 25.05
N LEU A 144 1.91 -11.65 24.86
CA LEU A 144 2.79 -11.09 23.84
C LEU A 144 4.06 -10.47 24.43
N THR A 145 4.29 -10.56 25.75
CA THR A 145 5.54 -10.10 26.39
C THR A 145 6.79 -10.69 25.74
N SER A 146 6.74 -11.92 25.23
CA SER A 146 7.87 -12.56 24.54
C SER A 146 8.06 -12.10 23.09
N VAL A 147 7.14 -11.31 22.55
CA VAL A 147 7.15 -10.79 21.17
C VAL A 147 7.35 -9.27 21.23
N SER A 148 8.60 -8.85 21.42
CA SER A 148 8.97 -7.44 21.65
C SER A 148 8.65 -6.47 20.50
N THR A 149 8.26 -6.98 19.33
CA THR A 149 7.96 -6.18 18.13
C THR A 149 6.48 -5.80 17.99
N VAL A 150 5.59 -6.37 18.81
CA VAL A 150 4.15 -6.14 18.73
C VAL A 150 3.69 -5.33 19.94
N ASP A 151 3.28 -4.08 19.72
CA ASP A 151 2.72 -3.24 20.78
C ASP A 151 1.27 -3.67 21.09
N VAL A 152 0.92 -3.82 22.37
CA VAL A 152 -0.48 -4.01 22.79
C VAL A 152 -1.04 -2.68 23.24
N VAL A 153 -2.04 -2.18 22.50
CA VAL A 153 -2.57 -0.83 22.68
C VAL A 153 -4.02 -0.89 23.14
N ASP A 154 -4.36 -0.13 24.18
CA ASP A 154 -5.77 0.03 24.57
C ASP A 154 -6.48 0.96 23.59
N VAL A 155 -7.70 0.60 23.20
CA VAL A 155 -8.51 1.41 22.28
C VAL A 155 -8.88 2.77 22.86
N ALA A 156 -8.91 2.95 24.17
CA ALA A 156 -9.10 4.27 24.78
C ALA A 156 -7.87 5.17 24.55
N GLU A 157 -6.68 4.59 24.46
CA GLU A 157 -5.39 5.29 24.39
C GLU A 157 -4.78 5.29 22.99
N TYR A 158 -5.44 4.68 22.01
CA TYR A 158 -4.84 4.44 20.69
C TYR A 158 -4.37 5.75 20.04
N SER A 159 -5.10 6.85 20.19
CA SER A 159 -4.83 8.16 19.57
C SER A 159 -3.57 8.84 20.09
N ILE A 160 -3.11 8.49 21.29
CA ILE A 160 -1.86 8.99 21.88
C ILE A 160 -0.72 7.96 21.82
N SER A 161 -1.03 6.73 21.40
CA SER A 161 -0.07 5.64 21.31
C SER A 161 1.04 5.91 20.28
N LYS A 162 2.18 5.23 20.47
CA LYS A 162 3.25 5.16 19.47
C LYS A 162 2.73 4.62 18.14
N PHE A 163 1.87 3.59 18.18
CA PHE A 163 1.26 3.00 16.99
C PHE A 163 0.55 4.05 16.13
N PHE A 164 -0.28 4.90 16.73
CA PHE A 164 -0.97 5.96 15.98
C PHE A 164 0.01 7.00 15.41
N ASN A 165 0.89 7.54 16.25
CA ASN A 165 1.79 8.63 15.86
C ASN A 165 2.80 8.21 14.77
N VAL A 166 3.30 6.97 14.85
CA VAL A 166 4.32 6.44 13.94
C VAL A 166 3.69 5.87 12.67
N HIS A 167 2.54 5.21 12.77
CA HIS A 167 1.98 4.43 11.64
C HIS A 167 0.66 4.96 11.08
N LEU A 168 -0.29 5.41 11.90
CA LEU A 168 -1.61 5.82 11.40
C LEU A 168 -1.70 7.31 11.05
N ASN A 169 -0.96 8.17 11.72
CA ASN A 169 -1.05 9.61 11.51
C ASN A 169 -0.28 10.09 10.26
N GLN A 170 0.77 9.37 9.86
CA GLN A 170 1.61 9.72 8.72
C GLN A 170 1.03 9.14 7.42
N ARG A 171 0.85 9.98 6.40
CA ARG A 171 0.22 9.59 5.13
C ARG A 171 1.06 9.89 3.90
N ASP A 172 1.85 10.95 3.98
CA ASP A 172 2.67 11.43 2.88
C ASP A 172 4.15 11.30 3.24
N ARG A 173 4.98 11.11 2.23
CA ARG A 173 6.42 10.93 2.34
C ARG A 173 7.11 11.85 1.36
N LEU A 174 8.01 12.67 1.87
CA LEU A 174 9.00 13.38 1.06
C LEU A 174 10.34 12.65 1.23
N ILE A 175 10.86 12.12 0.14
CA ILE A 175 12.18 11.50 0.09
C ILE A 175 13.08 12.49 -0.62
N LEU A 176 14.16 12.92 0.02
CA LEU A 176 15.13 13.80 -0.62
C LEU A 176 16.12 12.99 -1.46
N ASN A 177 16.71 13.66 -2.44
CA ASN A 177 17.56 13.03 -3.44
C ASN A 177 18.73 12.28 -2.79
N SER A 178 18.96 11.02 -3.20
CA SER A 178 20.01 10.14 -2.67
C SER A 178 19.90 9.79 -1.18
N GLU A 179 18.84 10.19 -0.49
CA GLU A 179 18.69 9.91 0.94
C GLU A 179 18.43 8.42 1.18
N TRP A 180 17.64 7.79 0.30
CA TRP A 180 17.21 6.41 0.48
C TRP A 180 17.88 5.48 -0.53
N LYS A 181 18.28 4.31 -0.04
CA LYS A 181 18.65 3.15 -0.86
C LYS A 181 17.40 2.35 -1.22
N GLN A 182 17.48 1.52 -2.26
CA GLN A 182 16.41 0.61 -2.67
C GLN A 182 15.83 -0.17 -1.48
N ASP A 183 16.65 -0.83 -0.67
CA ASP A 183 16.16 -1.64 0.46
C ASP A 183 15.28 -0.85 1.43
N LYS A 184 15.66 0.38 1.76
CA LYS A 184 14.85 1.23 2.64
C LYS A 184 13.53 1.59 1.99
N PHE A 185 13.53 1.93 0.70
CA PHE A 185 12.31 2.20 -0.06
C PHE A 185 11.42 0.96 -0.19
N GLU A 186 11.99 -0.22 -0.37
CA GLU A 186 11.26 -1.49 -0.35
C GLU A 186 10.55 -1.66 0.98
N GLN A 187 11.27 -1.59 2.10
CA GLN A 187 10.73 -1.86 3.43
C GLN A 187 9.64 -0.86 3.84
N GLU A 188 9.82 0.42 3.51
CA GLU A 188 8.96 1.51 4.00
C GLU A 188 7.77 1.81 3.08
N ILE A 189 7.91 1.54 1.77
CA ILE A 189 6.91 1.91 0.75
C ILE A 189 6.37 0.68 0.04
N LEU A 190 7.20 -0.02 -0.74
CA LEU A 190 6.72 -1.04 -1.66
C LEU A 190 6.15 -2.26 -0.93
N ILE A 191 6.87 -2.80 0.05
CA ILE A 191 6.45 -3.98 0.80
C ILE A 191 5.11 -3.72 1.52
N PRO A 192 4.93 -2.61 2.27
CA PRO A 192 3.63 -2.27 2.85
C PRO A 192 2.48 -2.22 1.84
N LEU A 193 2.73 -1.69 0.63
CA LEU A 193 1.71 -1.60 -0.43
C LEU A 193 1.40 -2.95 -1.08
N PHE A 194 2.37 -3.86 -1.14
CA PHE A 194 2.32 -5.06 -1.97
C PHE A 194 1.98 -6.34 -1.23
N ARG A 195 2.32 -6.41 0.06
CA ARG A 195 2.28 -7.65 0.85
C ARG A 195 0.93 -8.37 0.78
N ASP A 196 -0.16 -7.59 0.83
CA ASP A 196 -1.55 -8.09 0.77
C ASP A 196 -2.31 -7.68 -0.50
N ALA A 197 -1.63 -6.98 -1.43
CA ALA A 197 -2.24 -6.58 -2.68
C ALA A 197 -2.43 -7.78 -3.60
N LYS A 198 -3.64 -7.89 -4.17
CA LYS A 198 -3.97 -8.88 -5.20
C LYS A 198 -3.69 -8.36 -6.61
N HIS A 199 -3.82 -7.05 -6.78
CA HIS A 199 -3.71 -6.36 -8.06
C HIS A 199 -2.97 -5.05 -7.84
N ILE A 200 -1.94 -4.80 -8.66
CA ILE A 200 -1.20 -3.54 -8.74
C ILE A 200 -1.39 -2.96 -10.15
N LYS A 201 -1.63 -1.65 -10.20
CA LYS A 201 -1.68 -0.86 -11.42
C LYS A 201 -0.76 0.34 -11.30
N ILE A 202 0.11 0.51 -12.27
CA ILE A 202 0.97 1.69 -12.42
C ILE A 202 0.38 2.56 -13.53
N TYR A 203 0.18 3.84 -13.26
CA TYR A 203 -0.22 4.84 -14.24
C TYR A 203 0.89 5.88 -14.36
N ASP A 204 1.62 5.86 -15.47
CA ASP A 204 2.69 6.83 -15.72
C ASP A 204 2.87 7.05 -17.22
N ARG A 205 2.48 8.24 -17.70
CA ARG A 205 2.60 8.62 -19.10
C ARG A 205 4.04 8.77 -19.59
N TRP A 206 5.01 8.90 -18.70
CA TRP A 206 6.39 9.13 -19.09
C TRP A 206 7.14 7.86 -19.48
N ILE A 207 6.63 6.69 -19.08
CA ILE A 207 7.14 5.39 -19.55
C ILE A 207 7.05 5.32 -21.09
N GLY A 208 5.87 5.60 -21.67
CA GLY A 208 5.64 5.60 -23.11
C GLY A 208 6.31 6.79 -23.81
N ARG A 209 6.27 7.99 -23.21
CA ARG A 209 6.94 9.18 -23.77
C ARG A 209 8.47 9.09 -23.76
N SER A 210 9.07 8.23 -22.93
CA SER A 210 10.53 8.01 -22.95
C SER A 210 11.03 7.53 -24.32
N PHE A 211 10.15 6.89 -25.09
CA PHE A 211 10.45 6.30 -26.40
C PHE A 211 10.71 7.32 -27.51
N SER A 212 10.24 8.55 -27.35
CA SER A 212 10.49 9.65 -28.31
C SER A 212 11.63 10.57 -27.87
N ASN A 213 12.25 10.32 -26.72
CA ASN A 213 13.26 11.22 -26.15
C ASN A 213 14.67 10.63 -26.32
N PRO A 214 15.66 11.40 -26.81
CA PRO A 214 17.05 11.00 -26.76
C PRO A 214 17.50 10.66 -25.32
N PRO A 215 18.36 9.65 -25.11
CA PRO A 215 18.98 8.78 -26.12
C PRO A 215 18.14 7.54 -26.49
N HIS A 216 16.91 7.42 -26.00
CA HIS A 216 16.09 6.19 -26.06
C HIS A 216 15.08 6.19 -27.21
N ILE A 217 15.40 6.86 -28.32
CA ILE A 217 14.54 6.87 -29.52
C ILE A 217 14.32 5.42 -29.96
N GLY A 218 13.07 4.97 -29.98
CA GLY A 218 12.75 3.60 -30.41
C GLY A 218 12.72 2.56 -29.28
N GLN A 219 12.94 2.93 -28.02
CA GLN A 219 12.94 1.99 -26.87
C GLN A 219 12.41 2.63 -25.59
N ILE A 220 11.85 1.83 -24.67
CA ILE A 220 11.56 2.32 -23.32
C ILE A 220 12.89 2.69 -22.65
N GLY A 221 12.95 3.86 -22.00
CA GLY A 221 14.14 4.29 -21.28
C GLY A 221 14.58 3.28 -20.22
N ASP A 222 15.90 3.05 -20.14
CA ASP A 222 16.46 1.98 -19.31
C ASP A 222 16.10 2.13 -17.83
N ASN A 223 16.00 3.36 -17.33
CA ASN A 223 15.66 3.59 -15.93
C ASN A 223 14.22 3.19 -15.59
N TYR A 224 13.28 3.38 -16.52
CA TYR A 224 11.90 2.90 -16.36
C TYR A 224 11.86 1.38 -16.38
N LYS A 225 12.56 0.73 -17.33
CA LYS A 225 12.64 -0.75 -17.37
C LYS A 225 13.16 -1.30 -16.05
N LEU A 226 14.29 -0.77 -15.57
CA LEU A 226 14.92 -1.20 -14.31
C LEU A 226 14.03 -0.94 -13.10
N THR A 227 13.33 0.19 -13.06
CA THR A 227 12.41 0.50 -11.95
C THR A 227 11.20 -0.44 -11.97
N LEU A 228 10.63 -0.73 -13.14
CA LEU A 228 9.51 -1.67 -13.27
C LEU A 228 9.93 -3.10 -12.92
N GLU A 229 11.08 -3.56 -13.41
CA GLU A 229 11.68 -4.87 -13.06
C GLU A 229 11.88 -4.99 -11.55
N TRP A 230 12.46 -3.96 -10.92
CA TRP A 230 12.66 -3.91 -9.48
C TRP A 230 11.34 -3.96 -8.71
N ILE A 231 10.36 -3.13 -9.08
CA ILE A 231 9.06 -3.09 -8.40
C ILE A 231 8.32 -4.42 -8.56
N LEU A 232 8.36 -5.03 -9.74
CA LEU A 232 7.78 -6.34 -9.99
C LEU A 232 8.46 -7.44 -9.16
N ASP A 233 9.79 -7.44 -9.10
CA ASP A 233 10.56 -8.36 -8.26
C ASP A 233 10.13 -8.25 -6.78
N VAL A 234 10.00 -7.03 -6.25
CA VAL A 234 9.51 -6.81 -4.89
C VAL A 234 8.10 -7.38 -4.73
N PHE A 235 7.20 -7.16 -5.70
CA PHE A 235 5.86 -7.71 -5.65
C PHE A 235 5.86 -9.24 -5.61
N ILE A 236 6.61 -9.89 -6.50
CA ILE A 236 6.68 -11.36 -6.56
C ILE A 236 7.26 -11.95 -5.27
N ARG A 237 8.34 -11.35 -4.74
CA ARG A 237 9.00 -11.83 -3.52
C ARG A 237 8.18 -11.62 -2.25
N LYS A 238 7.38 -10.56 -2.19
CA LYS A 238 6.81 -10.05 -0.92
C LYS A 238 5.29 -10.11 -0.86
N SER A 239 4.60 -10.20 -1.98
CA SER A 239 3.16 -10.46 -2.01
C SER A 239 2.86 -11.89 -1.56
N ARG A 240 1.79 -12.06 -0.78
CA ARG A 240 1.25 -13.39 -0.45
C ARG A 240 0.82 -14.21 -1.66
N LEU A 241 0.49 -13.55 -2.78
CA LEU A 241 0.10 -14.24 -4.02
C LEU A 241 1.31 -14.64 -4.87
N GLY A 242 2.46 -14.01 -4.67
CA GLY A 242 3.62 -14.15 -5.54
C GLY A 242 3.24 -14.02 -7.01
N ILE A 243 3.56 -15.04 -7.81
CA ILE A 243 3.26 -15.07 -9.25
C ILE A 243 1.76 -15.11 -9.62
N LYS A 244 0.88 -15.38 -8.65
CA LYS A 244 -0.58 -15.43 -8.87
C LYS A 244 -1.24 -14.06 -8.82
N GLY A 245 -0.51 -13.01 -8.43
CA GLY A 245 -1.02 -11.63 -8.44
C GLY A 245 -1.21 -11.08 -9.85
N ILE A 246 -1.76 -9.87 -9.95
CA ILE A 246 -1.92 -9.14 -11.22
C ILE A 246 -1.08 -7.86 -11.18
N PHE A 247 -0.31 -7.61 -12.24
CA PHE A 247 0.53 -6.42 -12.35
C PHE A 247 0.32 -5.74 -13.71
N GLU A 248 -0.29 -4.56 -13.69
CA GLU A 248 -0.60 -3.79 -14.90
C GLU A 248 0.18 -2.48 -14.93
N VAL A 249 0.74 -2.15 -16.08
CA VAL A 249 1.34 -0.84 -16.36
C VAL A 249 0.53 -0.17 -17.44
N CYS A 250 0.02 1.03 -17.16
CA CYS A 250 -0.66 1.87 -18.11
C CYS A 250 0.17 3.13 -18.36
N SER A 251 0.45 3.39 -19.63
CA SER A 251 1.23 4.55 -20.06
C SER A 251 0.58 5.27 -21.23
N GLY A 252 1.05 6.49 -21.48
CA GLY A 252 0.53 7.38 -22.51
C GLY A 252 1.57 7.54 -23.61
N LEU A 253 1.09 7.71 -24.84
CA LEU A 253 1.92 7.94 -26.00
C LEU A 253 1.40 9.12 -26.81
N ASP A 254 2.20 10.19 -26.83
CA ASP A 254 1.95 11.32 -27.69
C ASP A 254 2.30 10.97 -29.14
N THR A 255 1.27 10.71 -29.93
CA THR A 255 1.40 10.31 -31.34
C THR A 255 2.06 11.39 -32.21
N LEU A 256 1.94 12.67 -31.84
CA LEU A 256 2.62 13.76 -32.55
C LEU A 256 4.13 13.73 -32.31
N SER A 257 4.55 13.46 -31.07
CA SER A 257 5.95 13.36 -30.70
C SER A 257 6.65 12.19 -31.40
N ILE A 258 5.98 11.04 -31.49
CA ILE A 258 6.49 9.87 -32.24
C ILE A 258 6.59 10.13 -33.74
N SER A 259 5.59 10.78 -34.32
CA SER A 259 5.62 11.15 -35.74
C SER A 259 6.79 12.08 -36.05
N LYS A 260 7.05 13.08 -35.19
CA LYS A 260 8.22 13.97 -35.32
C LYS A 260 9.55 13.23 -35.18
N ALA A 261 9.61 12.23 -34.31
CA ALA A 261 10.77 11.35 -34.15
C ALA A 261 10.94 10.33 -35.30
N LYS A 262 10.04 10.35 -36.29
CA LYS A 262 10.02 9.42 -37.45
C LYS A 262 9.97 7.95 -37.04
N ILE A 263 9.35 7.64 -35.90
CA ILE A 263 9.13 6.27 -35.43
C ILE A 263 7.75 5.80 -35.90
N PRO A 264 7.63 4.71 -36.67
CA PRO A 264 6.33 4.10 -36.95
C PRO A 264 5.67 3.56 -35.68
N ILE A 265 4.38 3.85 -35.48
CA ILE A 265 3.59 3.34 -34.35
C ILE A 265 3.68 1.80 -34.22
N PRO A 266 3.62 1.01 -35.31
CA PRO A 266 3.75 -0.46 -35.20
C PRO A 266 5.09 -0.91 -34.59
N ILE A 267 6.18 -0.19 -34.85
CA ILE A 267 7.50 -0.51 -34.25
C ILE A 267 7.48 -0.24 -32.75
N PHE A 268 6.87 0.88 -32.33
CA PHE A 268 6.67 1.18 -30.91
C PHE A 268 5.86 0.08 -30.23
N VAL A 269 4.70 -0.28 -30.79
CA VAL A 269 3.82 -1.32 -30.24
C VAL A 269 4.57 -2.64 -30.13
N ALA A 270 5.26 -3.06 -31.18
CA ALA A 270 6.06 -4.29 -31.17
C ALA A 270 7.12 -4.28 -30.06
N SER A 271 7.79 -3.15 -29.83
CA SER A 271 8.77 -3.01 -28.75
C SER A 271 8.14 -3.14 -27.35
N ILE A 272 6.95 -2.55 -27.13
CA ILE A 272 6.22 -2.69 -25.86
C ILE A 272 5.76 -4.14 -25.65
N ARG A 273 5.25 -4.80 -26.69
CA ARG A 273 4.83 -6.20 -26.62
C ARG A 273 6.01 -7.14 -26.39
N GLN A 274 7.16 -6.86 -26.99
CA GLN A 274 8.40 -7.58 -26.70
C GLN A 274 8.78 -7.41 -25.23
N PHE A 275 8.79 -6.19 -24.70
CA PHE A 275 9.06 -5.93 -23.28
C PHE A 275 8.09 -6.68 -22.35
N GLU A 276 6.78 -6.66 -22.64
CA GLU A 276 5.78 -7.42 -21.90
C GLU A 276 6.08 -8.93 -21.92
N SER A 277 6.42 -9.48 -23.09
CA SER A 277 6.80 -10.88 -23.26
C SER A 277 8.08 -11.26 -22.52
N ASP A 278 9.10 -10.40 -22.58
CA ASP A 278 10.38 -10.60 -21.90
C ASP A 278 10.19 -10.67 -20.39
N ILE A 279 9.39 -9.76 -19.82
CA ILE A 279 9.08 -9.75 -18.39
C ILE A 279 8.28 -10.99 -17.98
N ARG A 280 7.25 -11.37 -18.75
CA ARG A 280 6.45 -12.58 -18.47
C ARG A 280 7.33 -13.83 -18.42
N THR A 281 8.26 -13.95 -19.37
CA THR A 281 9.19 -15.08 -19.47
C THR A 281 10.23 -15.05 -18.36
N ALA A 282 10.94 -13.94 -18.18
CA ALA A 282 12.05 -13.81 -17.23
C ALA A 282 11.62 -14.05 -15.78
N TYR A 283 10.40 -13.63 -15.42
CA TYR A 283 9.88 -13.75 -14.07
C TYR A 283 8.86 -14.89 -13.89
N SER A 284 8.57 -15.66 -14.95
CA SER A 284 7.49 -16.66 -14.95
C SER A 284 6.16 -16.08 -14.44
N PHE A 285 5.85 -14.85 -14.85
CA PHE A 285 4.74 -14.06 -14.33
C PHE A 285 3.73 -13.76 -15.45
N PRO A 286 2.75 -14.64 -15.71
CA PRO A 286 1.85 -14.51 -16.86
C PRO A 286 0.92 -13.29 -16.79
N ASN A 287 0.62 -12.80 -15.58
CA ASN A 287 -0.32 -11.72 -15.34
C ASN A 287 0.30 -10.31 -15.40
N PHE A 288 1.49 -10.17 -16.00
CA PHE A 288 2.08 -8.87 -16.30
C PHE A 288 1.45 -8.33 -17.57
N LYS A 289 0.99 -7.08 -17.59
CA LYS A 289 0.37 -6.47 -18.76
C LYS A 289 0.78 -5.02 -18.93
N VAL A 290 1.08 -4.61 -20.17
CA VAL A 290 1.33 -3.21 -20.50
C VAL A 290 0.24 -2.70 -21.45
N THR A 291 -0.42 -1.60 -21.08
CA THR A 291 -1.44 -0.94 -21.88
C THR A 291 -0.97 0.46 -22.23
N ILE A 292 -0.94 0.79 -23.52
CA ILE A 292 -0.56 2.12 -23.98
C ILE A 292 -1.81 2.86 -24.46
N LYS A 293 -2.03 4.04 -23.91
CA LYS A 293 -3.07 4.98 -24.29
C LYS A 293 -2.54 5.94 -25.35
N LYS A 294 -3.31 6.11 -26.42
CA LYS A 294 -3.05 7.16 -27.41
C LYS A 294 -3.39 8.51 -26.79
N GLU A 295 -2.41 9.39 -26.75
CA GLU A 295 -2.56 10.77 -26.28
C GLU A 295 -2.55 11.75 -27.46
N THR A 296 -3.27 12.86 -27.28
CA THR A 296 -3.25 14.05 -28.14
C THR A 296 -2.86 15.27 -27.31
N GLN A 297 -2.86 16.48 -27.87
CA GLN A 297 -2.70 17.69 -27.06
C GLN A 297 -3.89 17.94 -26.12
N ARG A 298 -5.10 17.50 -26.51
CA ARG A 298 -6.35 17.74 -25.77
C ARG A 298 -6.67 16.60 -24.80
N ASP A 299 -6.34 15.37 -25.19
CA ASP A 299 -6.67 14.16 -24.44
C ASP A 299 -5.37 13.49 -23.98
N GLN A 300 -5.05 13.66 -22.71
CA GLN A 300 -3.83 13.13 -22.10
C GLN A 300 -4.16 12.44 -20.78
N MET A 301 -3.33 11.47 -20.42
CA MET A 301 -3.30 10.99 -19.06
C MET A 301 -2.89 12.14 -18.13
N LEU A 302 -3.41 12.07 -16.90
CA LEU A 302 -3.06 12.99 -15.83
C LEU A 302 -1.53 13.08 -15.66
N HIS A 303 -1.04 14.28 -15.36
CA HIS A 303 0.40 14.51 -15.22
C HIS A 303 0.99 13.78 -14.01
N GLN A 304 0.23 13.72 -12.92
CA GLN A 304 0.60 12.98 -11.73
C GLN A 304 0.58 11.47 -12.02
N ARG A 305 1.50 10.74 -11.41
CA ARG A 305 1.67 9.29 -11.63
C ARG A 305 1.17 8.55 -10.41
N TYR A 306 0.63 7.36 -10.62
CA TYR A 306 -0.07 6.64 -9.57
C TYR A 306 0.37 5.19 -9.50
N LEU A 307 0.47 4.69 -8.27
CA LEU A 307 0.49 3.27 -7.94
C LEU A 307 -0.84 2.98 -7.23
N ILE A 308 -1.67 2.16 -7.86
CA ILE A 308 -2.98 1.79 -7.33
C ILE A 308 -2.98 0.30 -7.03
N THR A 309 -3.34 -0.07 -5.82
CA THR A 309 -3.63 -1.46 -5.44
C THR A 309 -5.12 -1.62 -5.16
N ASN A 310 -5.58 -2.86 -5.01
CA ASN A 310 -6.94 -3.14 -4.53
C ASN A 310 -7.17 -2.73 -3.06
N GLN A 311 -6.15 -2.23 -2.35
CA GLN A 311 -6.23 -1.76 -0.96
C GLN A 311 -6.06 -0.25 -0.85
N VAL A 312 -5.09 0.34 -1.56
CA VAL A 312 -4.74 1.76 -1.44
C VAL A 312 -4.24 2.31 -2.76
N ALA A 313 -4.35 3.61 -2.94
CA ALA A 313 -3.75 4.32 -4.06
C ALA A 313 -2.82 5.41 -3.54
N VAL A 314 -1.70 5.57 -4.22
CA VAL A 314 -0.69 6.60 -3.91
C VAL A 314 -0.30 7.31 -5.19
N SER A 315 -0.09 8.61 -5.10
CA SER A 315 0.56 9.38 -6.14
C SER A 315 2.06 9.44 -5.91
N ILE A 316 2.83 9.38 -6.99
CA ILE A 316 4.29 9.45 -6.98
C ILE A 316 4.69 10.58 -7.93
N ASP A 317 5.20 11.69 -7.41
CA ASP A 317 5.40 12.93 -8.19
C ASP A 317 6.35 12.76 -9.38
N ARG A 318 7.49 12.09 -9.20
CA ARG A 318 8.47 11.77 -10.26
C ARG A 318 8.10 10.53 -11.07
N GLY A 319 6.99 9.88 -10.75
CA GLY A 319 6.60 8.63 -11.38
C GLY A 319 7.59 7.51 -11.10
N PHE A 320 7.83 6.70 -12.12
CA PHE A 320 8.59 5.45 -11.98
C PHE A 320 9.99 5.54 -12.61
N ASP A 321 10.54 6.75 -12.63
CA ASP A 321 11.96 7.04 -12.92
C ASP A 321 12.74 7.13 -11.60
N LEU A 322 12.59 6.14 -10.72
CA LEU A 322 12.94 6.26 -9.30
C LEU A 322 14.42 6.09 -8.99
N LEU A 323 15.20 5.46 -9.86
CA LEU A 323 16.59 5.11 -9.59
C LEU A 323 17.56 6.19 -10.11
N LEU A 324 18.62 6.46 -9.36
CA LEU A 324 19.69 7.40 -9.76
C LEU A 324 20.77 6.74 -10.60
N ASP A 325 21.12 5.50 -10.27
CA ASP A 325 22.32 4.84 -10.79
C ASP A 325 22.01 3.96 -12.00
N LYS A 326 22.91 3.99 -13.00
CA LYS A 326 22.86 3.15 -14.20
C LYS A 326 23.18 1.67 -13.88
N ARG A 327 22.91 0.77 -14.83
CA ARG A 327 23.11 -0.69 -14.73
C ARG A 327 24.49 -1.14 -14.22
N THR A 328 25.52 -0.31 -14.37
CA THR A 328 26.90 -0.61 -14.01
C THR A 328 27.27 -0.31 -12.55
N SER A 329 26.38 0.30 -11.76
CA SER A 329 26.66 0.61 -10.34
C SER A 329 26.35 -0.60 -9.46
N PRO A 330 27.21 -0.93 -8.47
CA PRO A 330 26.93 -2.02 -7.52
C PRO A 330 25.64 -1.75 -6.73
N TYR A 331 24.85 -2.80 -6.51
CA TYR A 331 23.64 -2.75 -5.69
C TYR A 331 23.96 -2.58 -4.18
N PRO A 332 23.08 -1.95 -3.38
CA PRO A 332 21.77 -1.36 -3.72
C PRO A 332 21.87 0.09 -4.24
N ARG A 333 21.04 0.42 -5.24
CA ARG A 333 21.01 1.76 -5.87
C ARG A 333 20.33 2.81 -5.00
N ARG A 334 20.59 4.08 -5.29
CA ARG A 334 19.92 5.20 -4.64
C ARG A 334 18.62 5.60 -5.34
N VAL A 335 17.66 6.09 -4.54
CA VAL A 335 16.37 6.59 -4.99
C VAL A 335 16.46 8.10 -5.22
N ARG A 336 15.83 8.59 -6.29
CA ARG A 336 15.65 10.03 -6.58
C ARG A 336 14.81 10.70 -5.50
N ASP A 337 14.84 12.01 -5.46
CA ASP A 337 13.84 12.74 -4.67
C ASP A 337 12.45 12.44 -5.19
N VAL A 338 11.54 12.09 -4.30
CA VAL A 338 10.18 11.72 -4.67
C VAL A 338 9.23 12.04 -3.53
N THR A 339 8.11 12.66 -3.88
CA THR A 339 6.97 12.85 -3.00
C THR A 339 5.95 11.76 -3.28
N ILE A 340 5.59 11.03 -2.24
CA ILE A 340 4.57 10.00 -2.26
C ILE A 340 3.43 10.49 -1.38
N ALA A 341 2.22 10.56 -1.94
CA ALA A 341 1.06 11.04 -1.21
C ALA A 341 -0.13 10.11 -1.40
N TYR A 342 -1.02 10.06 -0.41
CA TYR A 342 -2.25 9.28 -0.49
C TYR A 342 -3.18 9.80 -1.61
N CYS A 343 -3.73 8.89 -2.41
CA CYS A 343 -4.74 9.21 -3.42
C CYS A 343 -6.13 8.78 -2.92
N SER A 344 -6.99 9.77 -2.65
CA SER A 344 -8.34 9.56 -2.11
C SER A 344 -9.36 9.08 -3.14
N GLU A 345 -9.14 9.36 -4.42
CA GLU A 345 -10.12 9.11 -5.49
C GLU A 345 -9.55 8.30 -6.66
N PRO A 346 -9.01 7.08 -6.41
CA PRO A 346 -8.41 6.27 -7.48
C PRO A 346 -9.37 5.97 -8.63
N GLY A 347 -10.67 5.79 -8.34
CA GLY A 347 -11.67 5.53 -9.38
C GLY A 347 -11.83 6.65 -10.41
N LYS A 348 -11.57 7.92 -10.04
CA LYS A 348 -11.57 9.02 -11.01
C LYS A 348 -10.37 8.93 -11.95
N ILE A 349 -9.21 8.55 -11.41
CA ILE A 349 -7.98 8.33 -12.18
C ILE A 349 -8.19 7.19 -13.18
N GLU A 350 -8.69 6.04 -12.72
CA GLU A 350 -8.93 4.89 -13.59
C GLU A 350 -9.96 5.20 -14.68
N LYS A 351 -11.03 5.94 -14.35
CA LYS A 351 -12.05 6.37 -15.32
C LYS A 351 -11.45 7.30 -16.38
N ALA A 352 -10.66 8.28 -15.97
CA ALA A 352 -10.00 9.23 -16.87
C ALA A 352 -9.01 8.53 -17.83
N VAL A 353 -8.26 7.56 -17.33
CA VAL A 353 -7.35 6.77 -18.19
C VAL A 353 -8.13 5.85 -19.12
N ARG A 354 -9.22 5.23 -18.64
CA ARG A 354 -10.08 4.35 -19.45
C ARG A 354 -10.76 5.06 -20.61
N SER A 355 -11.09 6.34 -20.47
CA SER A 355 -11.68 7.13 -21.57
C SER A 355 -10.71 7.40 -22.72
N LEU A 356 -9.40 7.19 -22.53
CA LEU A 356 -8.43 7.32 -23.61
C LEU A 356 -8.41 6.04 -24.46
N PRO A 357 -8.28 6.17 -25.79
CA PRO A 357 -8.20 5.02 -26.69
C PRO A 357 -6.92 4.23 -26.46
N ASP A 358 -7.03 2.90 -26.43
CA ASP A 358 -5.87 2.01 -26.45
C ASP A 358 -5.18 2.07 -27.82
N LEU A 359 -3.86 2.01 -27.82
CA LEU A 359 -3.11 1.63 -29.00
C LEU A 359 -3.17 0.10 -29.15
N PRO A 360 -3.50 -0.41 -30.35
CA PRO A 360 -3.61 -1.83 -30.61
C PRO A 360 -2.31 -2.57 -30.28
#